data_AF-A0A1R3UNF8-F1
#
_entry.id   AF-A0A1R3UNF8-F1
#
_cell.length_a   1.000
_cell.length_b   1.000
_cell.length_c   1.000
_cell.angle_alpha   90.00
_cell.angle_beta   90.00
_cell.angle_gamma   90.00
#
_symmetry.space_group_name_H-M   'P 1'
#
loop_
_entity.id
_entity.type
_entity.pdbx_description
1 polymer ?
#
loop_
_entity_poly.entity_id
_entity_poly.type
_entity_poly.pdbx_seq_one_letter_code
_entity_poly.pdbx_strand_id
1 'polypeptide(L)'
;MAARVWKIAERIKASGLLGLGDKGYVGLSEVVFCPFKGRDKPWWKKQANSEHTRLRSPGERAFAQLKNWDILRRLRCCPQRAGEITRAVLVLQLREAG
;
A
#
# COMPACT_ATOMS: atom_id res chain seq x y z
N MET A 1 9.59 12.77 6.91
CA MET A 1 8.20 12.44 6.51
C MET A 1 8.16 12.24 4.98
N ALA A 2 8.60 11.07 4.49
CA ALA A 2 8.80 10.83 3.05
C ALA A 2 7.51 11.07 2.23
N ALA A 3 6.34 10.70 2.74
CA ALA A 3 5.07 10.92 2.04
C ALA A 3 4.75 12.39 1.75
N ARG A 4 5.17 13.31 2.63
CA ARG A 4 5.01 14.77 2.39
C ARG A 4 6.04 15.28 1.39
N VAL A 5 7.29 14.84 1.51
CA VAL A 5 8.36 15.20 0.56
C VAL A 5 7.99 14.80 -0.87
N TRP A 6 7.42 13.60 -1.04
CA TRP A 6 7.02 13.05 -2.34
C TRP A 6 5.61 13.40 -2.78
N LYS A 7 4.90 14.27 -2.04
CA LYS A 7 3.54 14.72 -2.37
C LYS A 7 2.57 13.56 -2.65
N ILE A 8 2.63 12.51 -1.83
CA ILE A 8 1.88 11.27 -2.06
C ILE A 8 0.36 11.53 -2.00
N ALA A 9 -0.08 12.36 -1.06
CA ALA A 9 -1.49 12.71 -0.93
C ALA A 9 -2.03 13.45 -2.15
N GLU A 10 -1.27 14.43 -2.67
CA GLU A 10 -1.67 15.17 -3.88
C GLU A 10 -1.75 14.24 -5.09
N ARG A 11 -0.83 13.28 -5.20
CA ARG A 11 -0.85 12.29 -6.29
C ARG A 11 -2.03 11.34 -6.22
N ILE A 12 -2.40 10.90 -5.01
CA ILE A 12 -3.61 10.07 -4.78
C ILE A 12 -4.86 10.87 -5.15
N LYS A 13 -4.93 12.14 -4.72
CA LYS A 13 -6.05 13.03 -5.05
C LYS A 13 -6.15 13.27 -6.56
N ALA A 14 -5.03 13.53 -7.22
CA ALA A 14 -4.97 13.78 -8.67
C ALA A 14 -5.35 12.55 -9.51
N SER A 15 -5.18 11.33 -8.99
CA SER A 15 -5.62 10.11 -9.67
C SER A 15 -7.09 9.77 -9.42
N GLY A 16 -7.80 10.53 -8.57
CA GLY A 16 -9.18 10.23 -8.17
C GLY A 16 -9.32 8.95 -7.32
N LEU A 17 -8.21 8.47 -6.75
CA LEU A 17 -8.19 7.25 -5.94
C LEU A 17 -8.30 7.56 -4.44
N LEU A 18 -8.67 6.54 -3.68
CA LEU A 18 -8.58 6.57 -2.23
C LEU A 18 -7.34 5.81 -1.76
N GLY A 19 -6.62 6.38 -0.78
CA GLY A 19 -5.47 5.76 -0.15
C GLY A 19 -5.85 4.98 1.10
N LEU A 20 -5.29 3.79 1.28
CA LEU A 20 -5.35 3.05 2.54
C LEU A 20 -3.97 3.14 3.21
N GLY A 21 -3.85 3.90 4.29
CA GLY A 21 -2.60 4.11 5.02
C GLY A 21 -2.52 3.32 6.33
N ASP A 22 -1.31 3.05 6.81
CA ASP A 22 -1.11 2.57 8.18
C ASP A 22 -1.31 3.70 9.22
N LYS A 23 -1.22 3.34 10.52
CA LYS A 23 -1.43 4.28 11.64
C LYS A 23 -0.45 5.46 11.68
N GLY A 24 0.71 5.35 11.04
CA GLY A 24 1.70 6.42 10.90
C GLY A 24 1.27 7.51 9.91
N TYR A 25 0.30 7.22 9.03
CA TYR A 25 -0.24 8.17 8.06
C TYR A 25 -1.53 8.86 8.51
N VAL A 26 -1.96 8.66 9.76
CA VAL A 26 -3.10 9.40 10.32
C VAL A 26 -2.82 10.90 10.21
N GLY A 27 -3.75 11.63 9.58
CA GLY A 27 -3.60 13.06 9.32
C GLY A 27 -2.73 13.41 8.11
N LEU A 28 -2.46 12.45 7.21
CA LEU A 28 -1.76 12.72 5.96
C LEU A 28 -2.63 13.56 4.99
N SER A 29 -3.89 13.15 4.76
CA SER A 29 -4.88 13.90 3.97
C SER A 29 -6.28 13.30 4.10
N GLU A 30 -7.30 14.03 3.63
CA GLU A 30 -8.70 13.57 3.58
C GLU A 30 -8.92 12.33 2.68
N VAL A 31 -8.07 12.13 1.67
CA VAL A 31 -8.18 11.00 0.73
C VAL A 31 -7.45 9.74 1.24
N VAL A 32 -6.85 9.77 2.43
CA VAL A 32 -6.09 8.64 3.00
C VAL A 32 -6.74 8.13 4.29
N PHE A 33 -7.37 6.96 4.19
CA PHE A 33 -8.02 6.29 5.31
C PHE A 33 -7.03 5.46 6.11
N CYS A 34 -7.04 5.64 7.43
CA CYS A 34 -6.15 4.95 8.35
C CYS A 34 -6.96 4.24 9.45
N PRO A 35 -6.42 3.17 10.08
CA PRO A 35 -7.10 2.48 11.17
C PRO A 35 -7.32 3.38 12.40
N PHE A 36 -8.42 3.17 13.11
CA PHE A 36 -8.68 3.80 14.40
C PHE A 36 -7.62 3.37 15.44
N LYS A 37 -6.98 4.35 16.09
CA LYS A 37 -6.02 4.15 17.20
C LYS A 37 -6.74 3.90 18.53
N GLY A 38 -5.99 3.48 19.56
CA GLY A 38 -6.49 3.23 20.93
C GLY A 38 -6.66 1.75 21.31
N ARG A 39 -6.84 1.49 22.61
CA ARG A 39 -7.31 0.21 23.19
C ARG A 39 -8.83 0.28 23.40
N ASP A 40 -9.48 -0.86 23.68
CA ASP A 40 -10.90 -0.96 24.07
C ASP A 40 -11.89 -0.26 23.14
N LYS A 41 -11.65 -0.41 21.83
CA LYS A 41 -12.50 0.19 20.79
C LYS A 41 -13.90 -0.44 20.80
N PRO A 42 -14.96 0.36 20.57
CA PRO A 42 -16.27 -0.13 20.22
C PRO A 42 -16.22 -1.14 19.06
N TRP A 43 -17.17 -2.07 19.03
CA TRP A 43 -17.21 -3.17 18.07
C TRP A 43 -17.10 -2.67 16.61
N TRP A 44 -17.81 -1.60 16.25
CA TRP A 44 -17.82 -1.06 14.90
C TRP A 44 -16.45 -0.54 14.45
N LYS A 45 -15.66 0.05 15.36
CA LYS A 45 -14.27 0.48 15.08
C LYS A 45 -13.33 -0.72 14.92
N LYS A 46 -13.58 -1.82 15.63
CA LYS A 46 -12.83 -3.07 15.46
C LYS A 46 -13.13 -3.68 14.09
N GLN A 47 -14.39 -3.74 13.69
CA GLN A 47 -14.80 -4.23 12.38
C GLN A 47 -14.24 -3.37 11.24
N ALA A 48 -14.33 -2.04 11.32
CA ALA A 48 -13.75 -1.15 10.33
C ALA A 48 -12.23 -1.36 10.17
N ASN A 49 -11.51 -1.57 11.28
CA ASN A 49 -10.08 -1.89 11.23
C ASN A 49 -9.79 -3.27 10.62
N SER A 50 -10.67 -4.25 10.85
CA SER A 50 -10.56 -5.58 10.23
C SER A 50 -10.73 -5.51 8.72
N GLU A 51 -11.76 -4.80 8.24
CA GLU A 51 -11.97 -4.58 6.80
C GLU A 51 -10.82 -3.78 6.18
N HIS A 52 -10.35 -2.73 6.86
CA HIS A 52 -9.19 -1.96 6.42
C HIS A 52 -7.94 -2.84 6.26
N THR A 53 -7.71 -3.75 7.21
CA THR A 53 -6.61 -4.73 7.17
C THR A 53 -6.79 -5.71 6.02
N ARG A 54 -8.01 -6.21 5.80
CA ARG A 54 -8.35 -7.10 4.67
C ARG A 54 -8.05 -6.46 3.32
N LEU A 55 -8.43 -5.18 3.15
CA LEU A 55 -8.18 -4.43 1.92
C LEU A 55 -6.69 -4.11 1.71
N ARG A 56 -5.92 -3.89 2.78
CA ARG A 56 -4.47 -3.65 2.70
C ARG A 56 -3.64 -4.91 2.47
N SER A 57 -4.07 -6.04 3.02
CA SER A 57 -3.32 -7.30 3.03
C SER A 57 -2.80 -7.73 1.65
N PRO A 58 -3.56 -7.65 0.54
CA PRO A 58 -3.04 -7.96 -0.79
C PRO A 58 -1.84 -7.09 -1.18
N GLY A 59 -1.91 -5.78 -0.97
CA GLY A 59 -0.82 -4.85 -1.29
C GLY A 59 0.41 -5.07 -0.41
N GLU A 60 0.21 -5.32 0.88
CA GLU A 60 1.31 -5.62 1.80
C GLU A 60 1.99 -6.96 1.47
N ARG A 61 1.22 -8.00 1.14
CA ARG A 61 1.74 -9.29 0.69
C ARG A 61 2.51 -9.17 -0.61
N ALA A 62 1.99 -8.42 -1.58
CA ALA A 62 2.70 -8.10 -2.81
C ALA A 62 4.07 -7.46 -2.51
N PHE A 63 4.11 -6.43 -1.67
CA PHE A 63 5.37 -5.80 -1.26
C PHE A 63 6.30 -6.75 -0.51
N ALA A 64 5.78 -7.63 0.34
CA ALA A 64 6.58 -8.62 1.05
C ALA A 64 7.20 -9.65 0.09
N GLN A 65 6.44 -10.12 -0.89
CA GLN A 65 6.93 -11.04 -1.94
C GLN A 65 8.03 -10.38 -2.78
N LEU A 66 7.83 -9.12 -3.19
CA LEU A 66 8.83 -8.38 -3.95
C LEU A 66 10.16 -8.22 -3.19
N LYS A 67 10.12 -8.05 -1.86
CA LYS A 67 11.34 -7.96 -1.03
C LYS A 67 12.16 -9.25 -1.02
N ASN A 68 11.51 -10.40 -1.20
CA ASN A 68 12.16 -11.71 -1.26
C ASN A 68 12.83 -11.97 -2.61
N TRP A 69 12.62 -11.13 -3.62
CA TRP A 69 13.20 -11.33 -4.93
C TRP A 69 14.56 -10.68 -5.05
N ASP A 70 15.58 -11.50 -4.87
CA ASP A 70 16.98 -11.12 -5.06
C ASP A 70 17.25 -10.53 -6.45
N ILE A 71 16.47 -10.94 -7.47
CA ILE A 71 16.60 -10.40 -8.82
C ILE A 71 16.30 -8.90 -8.88
N LEU A 72 15.38 -8.37 -8.06
CA LEU A 72 15.10 -6.93 -8.00
C LEU A 72 16.28 -6.16 -7.40
N ARG A 73 17.13 -6.79 -6.58
CA ARG A 73 18.36 -6.16 -6.06
C ARG A 73 19.45 -6.02 -7.12
N ARG A 74 19.38 -6.83 -8.18
CA ARG A 74 20.31 -6.78 -9.32
C ARG A 74 19.77 -5.95 -10.49
N LEU A 75 18.50 -5.56 -10.45
CA LEU A 75 17.86 -4.79 -11.51
C LEU A 75 18.49 -3.40 -11.63
N ARG A 76 19.19 -3.15 -12.75
CA ARG A 76 19.73 -1.83 -13.09
C ARG A 76 19.00 -1.26 -14.29
N CYS A 77 17.94 -0.50 -14.03
CA CYS A 77 17.21 0.27 -15.03
C CYS A 77 16.60 1.52 -14.39
N CYS A 78 15.95 2.37 -15.19
CA CYS A 78 15.27 3.54 -14.64
C CYS A 78 14.12 3.14 -13.71
N PRO A 79 13.80 3.93 -12.66
CA PRO A 79 12.75 3.60 -11.69
C PRO A 79 11.38 3.32 -12.32
N GLN A 80 11.09 3.98 -13.44
CA GLN A 80 9.84 3.79 -14.18
C GLN A 80 9.75 2.38 -14.77
N ARG A 81 10.80 1.93 -15.49
CA ARG A 81 10.89 0.56 -16.03
C ARG A 81 10.93 -0.49 -14.92
N ALA A 82 11.61 -0.21 -13.81
CA ALA A 82 11.60 -1.10 -12.65
C ALA A 82 10.19 -1.28 -12.07
N GLY A 83 9.41 -0.21 -12.00
CA GLY A 83 8.00 -0.23 -11.58
C GLY A 83 7.11 -1.04 -12.52
N GLU A 84 7.30 -0.89 -13.84
CA GLU A 84 6.56 -1.66 -14.86
C GLU A 84 6.83 -3.16 -14.73
N ILE A 85 8.11 -3.56 -14.64
CA ILE A 85 8.51 -4.97 -14.44
C ILE A 85 7.90 -5.51 -13.14
N THR A 86 8.03 -4.76 -12.04
CA THR A 86 7.49 -5.15 -10.74
C THR A 86 5.98 -5.40 -10.80
N ARG A 87 5.24 -4.51 -11.47
CA ARG A 87 3.78 -4.66 -11.64
C ARG A 87 3.44 -5.87 -12.51
N ALA A 88 4.17 -6.10 -13.60
CA ALA A 88 3.94 -7.24 -14.47
C ALA A 88 4.11 -8.56 -13.72
N VAL A 89 5.21 -8.72 -12.96
CA VAL A 89 5.43 -9.96 -12.22
C VAL A 89 4.40 -10.14 -11.10
N LEU A 90 3.98 -9.06 -10.42
CA LEU A 90 2.91 -9.14 -9.42
C LEU A 90 1.60 -9.67 -10.03
N VAL A 91 1.22 -9.19 -11.22
CA VAL A 91 0.02 -9.67 -11.92
C VAL A 91 0.13 -11.15 -12.28
N LEU A 92 1.30 -11.62 -12.74
CA LEU A 92 1.54 -13.03 -13.06
C LEU A 92 1.39 -13.92 -11.82
N GLN A 93 1.97 -13.53 -10.69
CA GLN A 93 1.85 -14.32 -9.46
C GLN A 93 0.43 -14.38 -8.92
N LEU A 94 -0.31 -13.28 -8.99
CA LEU A 94 -1.72 -13.28 -8.57
C LEU A 94 -2.58 -14.18 -9.46
N ARG A 95 -2.18 -14.42 -10.72
CA ARG A 95 -2.83 -15.38 -11.63
C ARG A 95 -2.45 -16.83 -11.34
N GLU A 96 -1.21 -17.10 -10.95
CA GLU A 96 -0.74 -18.46 -10.62
C GLU A 96 -1.21 -18.93 -9.23
N ALA A 97 -1.46 -18.00 -8.31
CA ALA A 97 -1.91 -18.30 -6.94
C ALA A 97 -3.43 -18.43 -6.78
N GLY A 98 -4.21 -18.26 -7.86
CA GLY A 98 -5.67 -18.40 -7.90
C GLY A 98 -6.09 -19.58 -8.76
#